data_AF-A0A9D5M3P3-F1
#
_entry.id   AF-A0A9D5M3P3-F1
#
_cell.length_a   1.000
_cell.length_b   1.000
_cell.length_c   1.000
_cell.angle_alpha   90.00
_cell.angle_beta   90.00
_cell.angle_gamma   90.00
#
_symmetry.space_group_name_H-M   'P 1'
#
loop_
_entity.id
_entity.type
_entity.pdbx_description
1 polymer ?
#
loop_
_entity_poly.entity_id
_entity_poly.type
_entity_poly.pdbx_seq_one_letter_code
_entity_poly.pdbx_strand_id
1 'polypeptide(L)'
;MTDKGDYYVYVYIDPRNYEEFYYGKGKGNRKDAHLNDESDSEKARRIKDIQKAGLKPIIRVIVKDLTEKEAFLIEKTLIWKLGRNG
;
A
#
# COMPACT_ATOMS: atom_id res chain seq x y z
N MET A 1 7.07 -2.36 -28.80
CA MET A 1 7.85 -2.28 -27.54
C MET A 1 6.85 -2.33 -26.41
N THR A 2 6.74 -3.45 -25.72
CA THR A 2 5.79 -3.62 -24.61
C THR A 2 6.33 -2.90 -23.38
N ASP A 3 5.53 -1.98 -22.87
CA ASP A 3 5.72 -1.11 -21.70
C ASP A 3 6.02 -1.93 -20.42
N LYS A 4 7.24 -2.45 -20.26
CA LYS A 4 7.81 -2.83 -18.96
C LYS A 4 8.32 -1.52 -18.33
N GLY A 5 7.85 -1.02 -17.20
CA GLY A 5 6.85 -1.49 -16.26
C GLY A 5 6.96 -0.60 -15.01
N ASP A 6 6.53 0.66 -15.11
CA ASP A 6 6.70 1.66 -14.04
C ASP A 6 5.79 1.44 -12.81
N TYR A 7 4.98 0.38 -12.83
CA TYR A 7 4.08 0.06 -11.74
C TYR A 7 4.69 -0.94 -10.77
N TYR A 8 4.27 -0.80 -9.51
CA TYR A 8 4.64 -1.68 -8.43
C TYR A 8 3.47 -1.84 -7.47
N VAL A 9 3.48 -2.91 -6.68
CA VAL A 9 2.57 -3.09 -5.55
C VAL A 9 3.38 -2.95 -4.27
N TYR A 10 2.80 -2.26 -3.30
CA TYR A 10 3.42 -2.01 -2.00
C TYR A 10 2.44 -2.32 -0.86
N VAL A 11 2.98 -2.47 0.34
CA VAL A 11 2.24 -2.73 1.56
C VAL A 11 2.62 -1.72 2.64
N TYR A 12 1.63 -1.27 3.41
CA TYR A 12 1.84 -0.57 4.67
C TYR A 12 1.75 -1.57 5.84
N ILE A 13 2.73 -1.49 6.73
CA ILE A 13 2.87 -2.35 7.91
C ILE A 13 2.91 -1.48 9.16
N ASP A 14 2.17 -1.88 10.19
CA ASP A 14 2.16 -1.21 11.48
C ASP A 14 3.40 -1.63 12.29
N PRO A 15 4.32 -0.71 12.62
CA PRO A 15 5.59 -1.07 13.28
C PRO A 15 5.39 -1.54 14.73
N ARG A 16 4.20 -1.35 15.31
CA ARG A 16 3.91 -1.74 16.70
C ARG A 16 3.66 -3.24 16.85
N ASN A 17 3.16 -3.88 15.79
CA ASN A 17 2.78 -5.30 15.79
C ASN A 17 3.16 -6.06 14.51
N TYR A 18 3.79 -5.40 13.54
CA TYR A 18 4.19 -5.94 12.24
C TYR A 18 3.04 -6.45 11.36
N GLU A 19 1.82 -5.99 11.61
CA GLU A 19 0.65 -6.36 10.82
C GLU A 19 0.59 -5.56 9.51
N GLU A 20 0.44 -6.28 8.40
CA GLU A 20 0.14 -5.71 7.09
C GLU A 20 -1.31 -5.22 7.09
N PHE A 21 -1.51 -3.92 6.89
CA PHE A 21 -2.84 -3.33 7.02
C PHE A 21 -3.32 -2.60 5.77
N TYR A 22 -2.53 -2.54 4.69
CA TYR A 22 -3.00 -1.98 3.42
C TYR A 22 -2.07 -2.39 2.28
N TYR A 23 -2.65 -2.83 1.17
CA TYR A 23 -1.96 -3.01 -0.10
C TYR A 23 -2.41 -1.94 -1.09
N GLY A 24 -1.46 -1.40 -1.86
CA GLY A 24 -1.75 -0.44 -2.90
C GLY A 24 -0.86 -0.63 -4.12
N LYS A 25 -1.36 -0.29 -5.30
CA LYS A 25 -0.55 -0.14 -6.51
C LYS A 25 -0.03 1.29 -6.65
N GLY A 26 1.18 1.44 -7.17
CA GLY A 26 1.84 2.73 -7.35
C GLY A 26 2.67 2.81 -8.62
N LYS A 27 2.98 4.04 -9.03
CA LYS A 27 3.97 4.42 -10.05
C LYS A 27 4.72 5.64 -9.51
N GLY A 28 6.03 5.72 -9.73
CA GLY A 28 6.88 6.80 -9.19
C GLY A 28 6.77 6.94 -7.66
N ASN A 29 6.59 8.15 -7.14
CA ASN A 29 6.54 8.46 -5.70
C ASN A 29 5.16 8.23 -5.04
N ARG A 30 4.22 7.53 -5.69
CA ARG A 30 2.85 7.36 -5.18
C ARG A 30 2.78 6.67 -3.81
N LYS A 31 3.73 5.80 -3.48
CA LYS A 31 3.81 5.13 -2.17
C LYS A 31 3.87 6.13 -0.99
N ASP A 32 4.50 7.28 -1.19
CA ASP A 32 4.71 8.29 -0.14
C ASP A 32 3.59 9.35 -0.12
N ALA A 33 2.83 9.47 -1.22
CA ALA A 33 1.78 10.48 -1.38
C ALA A 33 0.62 10.32 -0.38
N HIS A 34 0.39 9.12 0.14
CA HIS A 34 -0.73 8.84 1.06
C HIS A 34 -0.40 9.01 2.54
N LEU A 35 0.83 9.39 2.89
CA LEU A 35 1.21 9.61 4.29
C LEU A 35 0.49 10.80 4.96
N ASN A 36 -0.02 11.74 4.15
CA ASN A 36 -0.77 12.93 4.56
C ASN A 36 -2.24 12.87 4.11
N ASP A 37 -2.74 11.70 3.72
CA ASP A 37 -4.11 11.52 3.23
C ASP A 37 -5.10 11.67 4.41
N GLU A 38 -5.89 12.74 4.40
CA GLU A 38 -6.84 13.07 5.46
C GLU A 38 -8.17 12.31 5.36
N SER A 39 -8.35 11.46 4.34
CA SER A 39 -9.58 10.69 4.14
C SER A 39 -9.99 9.89 5.38
N ASP A 40 -11.29 9.62 5.52
CA ASP A 40 -11.81 8.82 6.64
C ASP A 40 -11.75 7.30 6.38
N SER A 41 -10.72 6.88 5.65
CA SER A 41 -10.50 5.46 5.32
C SER A 41 -9.88 4.70 6.51
N GLU A 42 -10.13 3.39 6.59
CA GLU A 42 -9.50 2.52 7.59
C GLU A 42 -7.96 2.62 7.56
N LYS A 43 -7.39 2.75 6.35
CA LYS A 43 -5.98 3.05 6.11
C LYS A 43 -5.55 4.34 6.82
N ALA A 44 -6.23 5.45 6.55
CA ALA A 44 -5.86 6.76 7.09
C ALA A 44 -6.03 6.83 8.62
N ARG A 45 -7.07 6.21 9.17
CA ARG A 45 -7.25 6.06 10.63
C ARG A 45 -6.06 5.33 11.25
N ARG A 46 -5.66 4.19 10.67
CA ARG A 46 -4.51 3.42 11.18
C ARG A 46 -3.19 4.17 11.07
N ILE A 47 -2.96 4.92 9.98
CA ILE A 47 -1.79 5.80 9.83
C ILE A 47 -1.78 6.88 10.92
N LYS A 48 -2.91 7.56 11.17
CA LYS A 48 -3.04 8.58 12.22
C LYS A 48 -2.74 7.99 13.60
N ASP A 49 -3.21 6.78 13.90
CA ASP A 49 -2.94 6.12 15.20
C ASP A 49 -1.48 5.72 15.37
N ILE A 50 -0.80 5.29 14.31
CA ILE A 50 0.65 5.05 14.32
C ILE A 50 1.41 6.36 14.56
N GLN A 51 1.01 7.44 13.89
CA GLN A 51 1.62 8.77 14.04
C GLN A 51 1.42 9.35 15.46
N LYS A 52 0.24 9.17 16.06
CA LYS A 52 -0.03 9.57 17.46
C LYS A 52 0.88 8.85 18.46
N ALA A 53 1.34 7.65 18.15
CA ALA A 53 2.33 6.92 18.95
C ALA A 53 3.78 7.40 18.70
N GLY A 54 4.00 8.44 17.91
CA GLY A 54 5.33 8.95 17.54
C GLY A 54 6.05 8.09 16.49
N LEU A 55 5.33 7.20 15.81
CA LEU A 55 5.89 6.25 14.85
C LEU A 55 5.46 6.59 13.42
N LYS A 56 6.07 5.91 12.45
CA LYS A 56 5.67 5.97 11.03
C LYS A 56 5.42 4.55 10.52
N PRO A 57 4.40 4.35 9.68
CA PRO A 57 4.17 3.02 9.12
C PRO A 57 5.34 2.62 8.22
N ILE A 58 5.64 1.33 8.21
CA ILE A 58 6.69 0.77 7.33
C ILE A 58 6.06 0.55 5.96
N ILE A 59 6.69 1.06 4.90
CA ILE A 59 6.26 0.88 3.52
C ILE A 59 7.24 -0.07 2.82
N ARG A 60 6.74 -1.17 2.24
CA ARG A 60 7.56 -2.12 1.48
C ARG A 60 6.98 -2.35 0.10
N VAL A 61 7.85 -2.32 -0.92
CA VAL A 61 7.50 -2.80 -2.27
C VAL A 61 7.62 -4.32 -2.26
N ILE A 62 6.56 -5.00 -2.70
CA ILE A 62 6.46 -6.46 -2.73
C ILE A 62 6.66 -7.02 -4.13
N VAL A 63 6.23 -6.28 -5.16
CA VAL A 63 6.39 -6.63 -6.57
C VAL A 63 6.62 -5.35 -7.36
N LYS A 64 7.56 -5.38 -8.31
CA LYS A 64 7.96 -4.25 -9.15
C LYS A 64 8.00 -4.67 -10.61
N ASP A 65 8.31 -3.72 -11.49
CA ASP A 65 8.48 -3.93 -12.93
C ASP A 65 7.22 -4.47 -13.60
N LEU A 66 6.06 -3.98 -13.15
CA LEU A 66 4.73 -4.43 -13.58
C LEU A 66 4.14 -3.48 -14.62
N THR A 67 3.31 -4.06 -15.49
CA THR A 67 2.28 -3.30 -16.19
C THR A 67 1.19 -2.84 -15.22
N GLU A 68 0.41 -1.83 -15.61
CA GLU A 68 -0.72 -1.38 -14.78
C GLU A 68 -1.72 -2.50 -14.49
N LYS A 69 -2.00 -3.34 -15.51
CA LYS A 69 -2.96 -4.44 -15.41
C LYS A 69 -2.48 -5.52 -14.44
N GLU A 70 -1.20 -5.86 -14.47
CA GLU A 70 -0.61 -6.82 -13.52
C GLU A 70 -0.63 -6.25 -12.10
N ALA A 71 -0.24 -4.98 -11.92
CA ALA A 71 -0.27 -4.33 -10.61
C ALA A 71 -1.69 -4.28 -10.02
N PHE A 72 -2.69 -4.00 -10.86
CA PHE A 72 -4.09 -4.01 -10.44
C PHE A 72 -4.58 -5.41 -10.04
N LEU A 73 -4.25 -6.45 -10.81
CA LEU A 73 -4.64 -7.82 -10.48
C LEU A 73 -4.00 -8.28 -9.17
N ILE A 74 -2.69 -8.03 -9.01
CA ILE A 74 -1.94 -8.38 -7.79
C ILE A 74 -2.49 -7.64 -6.57
N GLU A 75 -2.75 -6.33 -6.67
CA GLU A 75 -3.37 -5.55 -5.59
C GLU A 75 -4.71 -6.17 -5.15
N LYS A 76 -5.59 -6.48 -6.09
CA LYS A 76 -6.89 -7.11 -5.80
C LYS A 76 -6.72 -8.48 -5.13
N THR A 77 -5.80 -9.31 -5.61
CA THR A 77 -5.51 -10.62 -5.00
C THR A 77 -5.02 -10.49 -3.56
N LEU A 78 -4.16 -9.51 -3.27
CA LEU A 78 -3.60 -9.31 -1.93
C LEU A 78 -4.61 -8.69 -0.95
N ILE A 79 -5.47 -7.79 -1.42
CA ILE A 79 -6.59 -7.27 -0.63
C ILE A 79 -7.54 -8.40 -0.24
N TRP A 80 -7.86 -9.29 -1.18
CA TRP A 80 -8.67 -10.49 -0.91
C TRP A 80 -8.02 -11.40 0.14
N LYS A 81 -6.69 -11.60 0.06
CA LYS A 81 -5.94 -12.40 1.05
C LYS A 81 -6.01 -11.81 2.47
N LEU A 82 -6.13 -10.49 2.63
CA LEU A 82 -6.30 -9.84 3.94
C LEU A 82 -7.71 -10.02 4.54
N GLY A 83 -8.64 -10.69 3.85
CA GLY A 83 -10.01 -10.83 4.32
C GLY A 83 -10.82 -9.52 4.26
N ARG A 84 -10.28 -8.48 3.63
CA ARG A 84 -10.99 -7.24 3.33
C ARG A 84 -11.67 -7.40 1.99
N ASN A 85 -12.93 -7.81 2.01
CA ASN A 85 -13.76 -7.87 0.80
C ASN A 85 -13.78 -6.47 0.17
N GLY A 86 -13.35 -6.40 -1.09
CA GLY A 86 -13.16 -5.15 -1.84
C GLY A 86 -14.45 -4.52 -2.32
#